data_AF-L7FQ61-F1
#
_entry.id   AF-L7FQ61-F1
#
_cell.length_a   1.000
_cell.length_b   1.000
_cell.length_c   1.000
_cell.angle_alpha   90.00
_cell.angle_beta   90.00
_cell.angle_gamma   90.00
#
_symmetry.space_group_name_H-M   'P 1'
#
loop_
_entity.id
_entity.type
_entity.pdbx_description
1 polymer ?
#
loop_
_entity_poly.entity_id
_entity_poly.type
_entity_poly.pdbx_seq_one_letter_code
_entity_poly.pdbx_strand_id
1 'polypeptide(L)'
;MGNGVGCAICKNGYYYEQKFCYECDKSCAICKNSISCSLCADTYFYYKRDSDLCITYDKLMGCKNKTSHGCDVCQMGYYLTDPYCSKCAENCLSCTSLKSCEICNVTDYVLKDGICLYYTEIEFCTSAHNGYCTSCKGMRKPSDDGLSCVEDKLITLKRIGIPIIVVAIVIIIISTTTTCILFNVYNNNNKNKKKTKNVCVFQIKKSNIKFVKISKEISTNKTELIFESSNEGGEILVNEFSRELLCLGNNTTHHIKMQLKMKEGNDVYKIQANPPLVTLKSNYACEFEISIKPNFTSKIEDKIACVTLNITKGTEDVIEIPIRATTVMSYRLDYHELIEDKKIGEGSFGIVYKGTFRKNMVCIKKMKELLINQKSQENEFEKEVSMLDKFRSDYIVHFYGAVFVPNKVCMVTEFAGFGSLQDLMKHKKVMKLI
;
A
#
# COMPACT_ATOMS: atom_id res chain seq x y z
N MET A 1 96.01 87.16 -38.84
CA MET A 1 94.64 87.16 -38.30
C MET A 1 93.71 86.49 -39.30
N GLY A 2 92.92 85.50 -38.86
CA GLY A 2 91.66 85.12 -39.52
C GLY A 2 91.68 83.98 -40.56
N ASN A 3 92.03 82.75 -40.18
CA ASN A 3 91.55 81.56 -40.90
C ASN A 3 90.19 81.16 -40.32
N GLY A 4 89.14 81.87 -40.73
CA GLY A 4 87.75 81.58 -40.35
C GLY A 4 87.16 80.46 -41.20
N VAL A 5 87.45 79.20 -40.85
CA VAL A 5 86.73 78.04 -41.41
C VAL A 5 85.39 77.95 -40.67
N GLY A 6 84.33 78.50 -41.26
CA GLY A 6 82.95 78.31 -40.77
C GLY A 6 82.42 76.91 -41.10
N CYS A 7 81.39 76.46 -40.38
CA CYS A 7 80.78 75.15 -40.61
C CYS A 7 79.81 75.21 -41.81
N ALA A 8 79.84 74.25 -42.74
CA ALA A 8 78.90 74.23 -43.88
C ALA A 8 77.61 73.45 -43.59
N ILE A 9 77.67 72.44 -42.71
CA ILE A 9 76.54 71.55 -42.37
C ILE A 9 76.61 71.24 -40.87
N CYS A 10 75.52 71.48 -40.15
CA CYS A 10 75.43 71.16 -38.72
C CYS A 10 74.99 69.71 -38.52
N LYS A 11 75.54 69.06 -37.49
CA LYS A 11 75.08 67.75 -37.00
C LYS A 11 73.69 67.89 -36.34
N ASN A 12 72.93 66.79 -36.25
CA ASN A 12 71.66 66.76 -35.53
C ASN A 12 71.83 67.29 -34.09
N GLY A 13 70.81 67.99 -33.59
CA GLY A 13 70.87 68.77 -32.35
C GLY A 13 71.48 70.17 -32.48
N TYR A 14 71.87 70.61 -33.70
CA TYR A 14 72.35 71.97 -33.96
C TYR A 14 71.72 72.55 -35.23
N TYR A 15 71.47 73.87 -35.26
CA TYR A 15 71.02 74.60 -36.44
C TYR A 15 72.08 75.59 -36.92
N TYR A 16 72.09 75.85 -38.22
CA TYR A 16 73.06 76.75 -38.87
C TYR A 16 72.56 78.19 -38.87
N GLU A 17 73.38 79.11 -38.36
CA GLU A 17 73.12 80.55 -38.44
C GLU A 17 74.45 81.32 -38.52
N GLN A 18 74.56 82.27 -39.46
CA GLN A 18 75.71 83.16 -39.63
C GLN A 18 77.10 82.47 -39.63
N LYS A 19 77.24 81.34 -40.33
CA LYS A 19 78.47 80.51 -40.44
C LYS A 19 78.81 79.64 -39.22
N PHE A 20 77.96 79.63 -38.20
CA PHE A 20 78.13 78.82 -36.98
C PHE A 20 76.94 77.89 -36.74
N CYS A 21 77.18 76.83 -35.97
CA CYS A 21 76.15 75.89 -35.54
C CYS A 21 75.80 76.15 -34.09
N TYR A 22 74.55 76.49 -33.80
CA TYR A 22 74.03 76.70 -32.46
C TYR A 22 73.22 75.49 -32.02
N GLU A 23 73.30 75.17 -30.73
CA GLU A 23 72.58 74.03 -30.16
C GLU A 23 71.07 74.26 -30.22
N CYS A 24 70.33 73.22 -30.56
CA CYS A 24 68.88 73.22 -30.54
C CYS A 24 68.35 73.32 -29.10
N ASP A 25 67.08 73.72 -28.95
CA ASP A 25 66.38 73.52 -27.68
C ASP A 25 66.39 72.04 -27.29
N LYS A 26 66.47 71.76 -25.98
CA LYS A 26 66.57 70.39 -25.43
C LYS A 26 65.41 69.49 -25.83
N SER A 27 64.26 70.08 -26.17
CA SER A 27 63.08 69.35 -26.64
C SER A 27 63.19 68.85 -28.09
N CYS A 28 64.13 69.38 -28.90
CA CYS A 28 64.30 69.00 -30.31
C CYS A 28 65.46 68.00 -30.50
N ALA A 29 65.24 66.93 -31.27
CA ALA A 29 66.32 66.13 -31.85
C ALA A 29 66.93 66.82 -33.08
N ILE A 30 66.08 67.48 -33.88
CA ILE A 30 66.48 68.26 -35.07
C ILE A 30 65.65 69.53 -35.07
N CYS A 31 66.28 70.70 -35.08
CA CYS A 31 65.60 72.00 -35.10
C CYS A 31 65.87 72.77 -36.37
N LYS A 32 64.91 73.63 -36.75
CA LYS A 32 65.04 74.56 -37.88
C LYS A 32 65.74 75.85 -37.46
N ASN A 33 65.45 76.33 -36.24
CA ASN A 33 66.03 77.49 -35.59
C ASN A 33 65.86 77.35 -34.06
N SER A 34 66.23 78.38 -33.30
CA SER A 34 66.13 78.40 -31.83
C SER A 34 64.72 78.23 -31.26
N ILE A 35 63.66 78.40 -32.06
CA ILE A 35 62.27 78.42 -31.60
C ILE A 35 61.38 77.37 -32.28
N SER A 36 61.94 76.53 -33.16
CA SER A 36 61.15 75.57 -33.95
C SER A 36 61.86 74.23 -34.14
N CYS A 37 61.19 73.16 -33.75
CA CYS A 37 61.66 71.79 -33.98
C CYS A 37 61.14 71.24 -35.32
N SER A 38 61.98 70.44 -35.98
CA SER A 38 61.58 69.58 -37.12
C SER A 38 61.35 68.13 -36.68
N LEU A 39 62.09 67.67 -35.68
CA LEU A 39 61.92 66.36 -35.04
C LEU A 39 62.13 66.51 -33.53
N CYS A 40 61.24 65.93 -32.73
CA CYS A 40 61.33 65.95 -31.27
C CYS A 40 62.38 64.98 -30.75
N ALA A 41 62.99 65.33 -29.62
CA ALA A 41 63.83 64.42 -28.86
C ALA A 41 63.01 63.25 -28.28
N ASP A 42 63.70 62.16 -27.94
CA ASP A 42 63.07 61.05 -27.23
C ASP A 42 62.40 61.57 -25.96
N THR A 43 61.17 61.11 -25.68
CA THR A 43 60.27 61.60 -24.61
C THR A 43 59.57 62.96 -24.85
N TYR A 44 59.63 63.50 -26.07
CA TYR A 44 58.88 64.70 -26.47
C TYR A 44 57.96 64.44 -27.67
N PHE A 45 56.86 65.21 -27.78
CA PHE A 45 55.94 65.19 -28.93
C PHE A 45 55.77 66.59 -29.51
N TYR A 46 55.37 66.67 -30.78
CA TYR A 46 55.06 67.94 -31.43
C TYR A 46 53.55 68.13 -31.54
N TYR A 47 53.06 69.27 -31.06
CA TYR A 47 51.67 69.67 -31.27
C TYR A 47 51.57 71.18 -31.49
N LYS A 48 51.36 71.55 -32.77
CA LYS A 48 51.40 72.93 -33.25
C LYS A 48 50.43 73.89 -32.54
N ARG A 49 49.31 73.39 -32.01
CA ARG A 49 48.33 74.26 -31.32
C ARG A 49 48.84 74.76 -29.97
N ASP A 50 49.82 74.09 -29.37
CA ASP A 50 50.30 74.41 -28.02
C ASP A 50 51.68 75.08 -28.04
N SER A 51 52.57 74.67 -28.95
CA SER A 51 53.92 75.25 -29.05
C SER A 51 54.57 74.97 -30.40
N ASP A 52 55.45 75.88 -30.85
CA ASP A 52 56.36 75.66 -31.98
C ASP A 52 57.58 74.79 -31.61
N LEU A 53 57.81 74.57 -30.30
CA LEU A 53 58.78 73.62 -29.75
C LEU A 53 58.09 72.32 -29.32
N CYS A 54 58.88 71.25 -29.12
CA CYS A 54 58.35 69.98 -28.69
C CYS A 54 58.01 69.98 -27.19
N ILE A 55 56.95 69.24 -26.82
CA ILE A 55 56.35 69.20 -25.49
C ILE A 55 56.73 67.89 -24.81
N THR A 56 57.10 67.94 -23.53
CA THR A 56 57.44 66.73 -22.75
C THR A 56 56.25 65.76 -22.64
N TYR A 57 56.55 64.46 -22.70
CA TYR A 57 55.62 63.37 -22.42
C TYR A 57 55.01 63.41 -21.01
N ASP A 58 55.57 64.19 -20.09
CA ASP A 58 55.00 64.41 -18.75
C ASP A 58 53.65 65.13 -18.80
N LYS A 59 53.38 65.90 -19.86
CA LYS A 59 52.06 66.54 -20.07
C LYS A 59 50.99 65.57 -20.57
N LEU A 60 51.37 64.37 -21.05
CA LEU A 60 50.44 63.34 -21.52
C LEU A 60 49.91 62.50 -20.35
N MET A 61 49.18 63.15 -19.45
CA MET A 61 48.54 62.53 -18.28
C MET A 61 47.48 61.51 -18.72
N GLY A 62 47.42 60.35 -18.06
CA GLY A 62 46.46 59.30 -18.39
C GLY A 62 46.69 58.64 -19.76
N CYS A 63 47.85 58.85 -20.39
CA CYS A 63 48.20 58.23 -21.67
C CYS A 63 48.88 56.87 -21.48
N LYS A 64 48.37 55.84 -22.18
CA LYS A 64 48.95 54.50 -22.22
C LYS A 64 49.98 54.34 -23.33
N ASN A 65 49.68 54.84 -24.53
CA ASN A 65 50.58 54.79 -25.70
C ASN A 65 50.96 56.19 -26.16
N LYS A 66 52.22 56.59 -25.97
CA LYS A 66 52.74 57.92 -26.33
C LYS A 66 53.47 57.86 -27.67
N THR A 67 53.23 58.85 -28.53
CA THR A 67 53.78 58.95 -29.88
C THR A 67 54.45 60.31 -30.11
N SER A 68 55.11 60.49 -31.26
CA SER A 68 55.68 61.77 -31.68
C SER A 68 54.64 62.89 -31.89
N HIS A 69 53.34 62.56 -31.95
CA HIS A 69 52.24 63.50 -32.16
C HIS A 69 51.34 63.67 -30.95
N GLY A 70 51.60 62.97 -29.85
CA GLY A 70 50.72 62.98 -28.68
C GLY A 70 50.40 61.59 -28.15
N CYS A 71 49.28 61.48 -27.45
CA CYS A 71 48.72 60.22 -27.02
C CYS A 71 47.92 59.54 -28.15
N ASP A 72 48.11 58.24 -28.33
CA ASP A 72 47.35 57.41 -29.25
C ASP A 72 46.29 56.57 -28.53
N VAL A 73 46.61 56.07 -27.33
CA VAL A 73 45.69 55.27 -26.50
C VAL A 73 45.72 55.75 -25.07
N CYS A 74 44.55 56.08 -24.51
CA CYS A 74 44.40 56.47 -23.10
C CYS A 74 44.33 55.26 -22.16
N GLN A 75 44.68 55.48 -20.89
CA GLN A 75 44.47 54.52 -19.80
C GLN A 75 42.97 54.42 -19.46
N MET A 76 42.56 53.33 -18.80
CA MET A 76 41.18 53.22 -18.30
C MET A 76 40.84 54.40 -17.37
N GLY A 77 39.60 54.91 -17.48
CA GLY A 77 39.17 56.14 -16.82
C GLY A 77 39.55 57.43 -17.57
N TYR A 78 40.13 57.34 -18.77
CA TYR A 78 40.42 58.47 -19.64
C TYR A 78 39.96 58.21 -21.08
N TYR A 79 39.59 59.26 -21.80
CA TYR A 79 39.21 59.24 -23.21
C TYR A 79 40.09 60.21 -24.02
N LEU A 80 40.27 59.91 -25.31
CA LEU A 80 41.19 60.64 -26.17
C LEU A 80 40.64 62.02 -26.56
N THR A 81 41.42 63.05 -26.26
CA THR A 81 41.19 64.46 -26.63
C THR A 81 42.43 64.97 -27.36
N ASP A 82 42.59 64.54 -28.63
CA ASP A 82 43.75 64.82 -29.49
C ASP A 82 44.49 66.14 -29.15
N PRO A 83 45.74 66.09 -28.65
CA PRO A 83 46.67 64.94 -28.50
C PRO A 83 46.68 64.36 -27.08
N TYR A 84 45.78 64.81 -26.21
CA TYR A 84 45.76 64.52 -24.78
C TYR A 84 44.73 63.44 -24.42
N CYS A 85 44.70 63.07 -23.15
CA CYS A 85 43.67 62.23 -22.57
C CYS A 85 42.94 63.02 -21.49
N SER A 86 41.61 63.05 -21.56
CA SER A 86 40.74 63.67 -20.57
C SER A 86 40.11 62.62 -19.67
N LYS A 87 39.97 62.89 -18.37
CA LYS A 87 39.39 61.95 -17.40
C LYS A 87 37.88 61.75 -17.68
N CYS A 88 37.41 60.52 -17.55
CA CYS A 88 35.98 60.18 -17.58
C CYS A 88 35.23 60.82 -16.41
N ALA A 89 33.89 60.92 -16.54
CA ALA A 89 33.01 61.34 -15.46
C ALA A 89 33.12 60.40 -14.25
N GLU A 90 32.70 60.86 -13.07
CA GLU A 90 32.73 60.05 -11.86
C GLU A 90 31.92 58.75 -12.02
N ASN A 91 32.40 57.67 -11.41
CA ASN A 91 31.81 56.33 -11.46
C ASN A 91 31.79 55.65 -12.84
N CYS A 92 32.46 56.24 -13.83
CA CYS A 92 32.66 55.67 -15.16
C CYS A 92 34.09 55.11 -15.33
N LEU A 93 34.22 53.83 -15.68
CA LEU A 93 35.48 53.12 -15.91
C LEU A 93 35.99 53.27 -17.36
N SER A 94 35.09 53.36 -18.34
CA SER A 94 35.42 53.57 -19.76
C SER A 94 34.41 54.53 -20.40
N CYS A 95 34.90 55.52 -21.12
CA CYS A 95 34.06 56.52 -21.78
C CYS A 95 34.64 56.94 -23.12
N THR A 96 33.76 57.40 -24.02
CA THR A 96 34.15 58.00 -25.31
C THR A 96 34.13 59.53 -25.27
N SER A 97 33.41 60.09 -24.30
CA SER A 97 33.34 61.52 -24.00
C SER A 97 32.95 61.74 -22.54
N LEU A 98 32.99 62.99 -22.08
CA LEU A 98 32.55 63.35 -20.73
C LEU A 98 31.09 62.94 -20.42
N LYS A 99 30.23 62.78 -21.44
CA LYS A 99 28.80 62.44 -21.29
C LYS A 99 28.43 61.02 -21.71
N SER A 100 29.39 60.25 -22.23
CA SER A 100 29.12 58.94 -22.80
C SER A 100 30.02 57.90 -22.15
N CYS A 101 29.49 57.31 -21.09
CA CYS A 101 30.08 56.17 -20.41
C CYS A 101 29.67 54.86 -21.09
N GLU A 102 30.61 53.94 -21.19
CA GLU A 102 30.40 52.59 -21.73
C GLU A 102 30.41 51.54 -20.61
N ILE A 103 31.19 51.78 -19.55
CA ILE A 103 31.36 50.83 -18.46
C ILE A 103 31.28 51.59 -17.14
N CYS A 104 30.27 51.29 -16.33
CA CYS A 104 30.15 51.81 -14.98
C CYS A 104 31.03 51.06 -13.99
N ASN A 105 31.25 51.67 -12.83
CA ASN A 105 31.84 50.99 -11.69
C ASN A 105 31.07 49.68 -11.38
N VAL A 106 31.83 48.66 -10.96
CA VAL A 106 31.40 47.26 -10.91
C VAL A 106 30.24 47.05 -9.92
N THR A 107 30.17 47.84 -8.86
CA THR A 107 29.16 47.71 -7.80
C THR A 107 28.24 48.92 -7.77
N ASP A 108 26.95 48.70 -7.54
CA ASP A 108 25.95 49.70 -7.18
C ASP A 108 25.55 50.72 -8.26
N TYR A 109 26.15 50.69 -9.45
CA TYR A 109 25.79 51.58 -10.56
C TYR A 109 25.13 50.82 -11.71
N VAL A 110 24.16 51.47 -12.36
CA VAL A 110 23.45 51.01 -13.56
C VAL A 110 23.76 51.99 -14.70
N LEU A 111 24.12 51.45 -15.87
CA LEU A 111 24.39 52.25 -17.07
C LEU A 111 23.08 52.56 -17.78
N LYS A 112 22.58 53.80 -17.63
CA LYS A 112 21.35 54.24 -18.28
C LYS A 112 21.64 55.48 -19.13
N ASP A 113 21.31 55.41 -20.42
CA ASP A 113 21.48 56.50 -21.39
C ASP A 113 22.91 57.09 -21.45
N GLY A 114 23.93 56.23 -21.29
CA GLY A 114 25.34 56.62 -21.31
C GLY A 114 25.85 57.26 -20.01
N ILE A 115 25.07 57.22 -18.92
CA ILE A 115 25.41 57.74 -17.61
C ILE A 115 25.31 56.63 -16.57
N CYS A 116 26.23 56.62 -15.60
CA CYS A 116 26.22 55.69 -14.48
C CYS A 116 25.40 56.26 -13.32
N LEU A 117 24.20 55.72 -13.13
CA LEU A 117 23.29 56.12 -12.07
C LEU A 117 23.40 55.13 -10.91
N TYR A 118 23.30 55.61 -9.67
CA TYR A 118 23.29 54.74 -8.50
C TYR A 118 21.98 53.92 -8.49
N TYR A 119 22.02 52.64 -8.08
CA TYR A 119 20.89 51.73 -8.24
C TYR A 119 19.59 52.25 -7.60
N THR A 120 19.65 53.08 -6.55
CA THR A 120 18.45 53.65 -5.91
C THR A 120 17.72 54.67 -6.78
N GLU A 121 18.37 55.20 -7.83
CA GLU A 121 17.76 56.09 -8.82
C GLU A 121 16.97 55.31 -9.88
N ILE A 122 17.20 53.99 -10.00
CA ILE A 122 16.41 53.11 -10.86
C ILE A 122 15.17 52.65 -10.08
N GLU A 123 13.99 52.93 -10.64
CA GLU A 123 12.74 52.62 -9.98
C GLU A 123 12.63 51.13 -9.65
N PHE A 124 12.35 50.85 -8.37
CA PHE A 124 12.27 49.50 -7.81
C PHE A 124 13.56 48.68 -7.85
N CYS A 125 14.72 49.20 -8.25
CA CYS A 125 15.97 48.44 -8.16
C CYS A 125 16.49 48.40 -6.72
N THR A 126 16.96 47.24 -6.26
CA THR A 126 17.47 47.04 -4.89
C THR A 126 18.95 46.70 -4.84
N SER A 127 19.54 46.29 -5.96
CA SER A 127 20.98 46.05 -6.09
C SER A 127 21.39 46.17 -7.56
N ALA A 128 22.63 46.58 -7.80
CA ALA A 128 23.22 46.63 -9.14
C ALA A 128 24.63 46.06 -9.15
N HIS A 129 24.98 45.42 -10.28
CA HIS A 129 26.28 44.82 -10.51
C HIS A 129 26.63 44.89 -12.01
N ASN A 130 27.90 45.18 -12.33
CA ASN A 130 28.41 45.31 -13.71
C ASN A 130 27.61 46.30 -14.59
N GLY A 131 27.04 47.36 -14.04
CA GLY A 131 26.23 48.31 -14.82
C GLY A 131 24.78 47.88 -15.05
N TYR A 132 24.31 46.80 -14.41
CA TYR A 132 22.93 46.29 -14.55
C TYR A 132 22.24 46.20 -13.20
N CYS A 133 20.92 46.39 -13.19
CA CYS A 133 20.08 46.11 -12.03
C CYS A 133 19.93 44.60 -11.86
N THR A 134 20.37 44.06 -10.71
CA THR A 134 20.38 42.62 -10.44
C THR A 134 19.24 42.14 -9.55
N SER A 135 18.61 43.04 -8.79
CA SER A 135 17.47 42.68 -7.94
C SER A 135 16.46 43.81 -7.88
N CYS A 136 15.19 43.43 -7.74
CA CYS A 136 14.07 44.35 -7.76
C CYS A 136 13.25 44.23 -6.48
N LYS A 137 12.63 45.34 -6.08
CA LYS A 137 11.75 45.45 -4.92
C LYS A 137 10.40 44.82 -5.22
N GLY A 138 9.94 43.94 -4.33
CA GLY A 138 8.65 43.26 -4.46
C GLY A 138 8.70 42.05 -5.39
N MET A 139 7.62 41.81 -6.15
CA MET A 139 7.50 40.67 -7.08
C MET A 139 7.89 41.04 -8.53
N ARG A 140 8.86 41.95 -8.67
CA ARG A 140 9.37 42.40 -9.96
C ARG A 140 10.66 41.66 -10.27
N LYS A 141 10.98 41.52 -11.56
CA LYS A 141 12.25 41.00 -12.06
C LYS A 141 12.96 42.07 -12.89
N PRO A 142 14.29 42.03 -13.03
CA PRO A 142 14.97 42.89 -13.99
C PRO A 142 14.38 42.71 -15.39
N SER A 143 14.31 43.79 -16.16
CA SER A 143 13.97 43.75 -17.59
C SER A 143 15.02 42.96 -18.37
N ASP A 144 14.68 42.56 -19.59
CA ASP A 144 15.58 41.73 -20.42
C ASP A 144 16.90 42.45 -20.77
N ASP A 145 16.90 43.79 -20.77
CA ASP A 145 18.09 44.64 -20.92
C ASP A 145 18.85 44.89 -19.60
N GLY A 146 18.29 44.49 -18.46
CA GLY A 146 18.87 44.67 -17.13
C GLY A 146 18.86 46.11 -16.61
N LEU A 147 18.15 47.05 -17.26
CA LEU A 147 18.19 48.48 -16.93
C LEU A 147 16.99 48.96 -16.09
N SER A 148 15.98 48.13 -15.91
CA SER A 148 14.76 48.46 -15.17
C SER A 148 14.14 47.24 -14.48
N CYS A 149 13.09 47.44 -13.69
CA CYS A 149 12.38 46.37 -12.98
C CYS A 149 10.94 46.25 -13.48
N VAL A 150 10.58 45.08 -14.02
CA VAL A 150 9.27 44.78 -14.62
C VAL A 150 8.50 43.72 -13.83
N GLU A 151 7.17 43.70 -13.96
CA GLU A 151 6.31 42.74 -13.26
C GLU A 151 6.35 41.34 -13.86
N ASP A 152 6.47 40.31 -13.02
CA ASP A 152 6.48 38.91 -13.46
C ASP A 152 5.06 38.30 -13.50
N LYS A 153 4.48 38.22 -14.70
CA LYS A 153 3.15 37.65 -14.95
C LYS A 153 3.04 36.13 -14.69
N LEU A 154 4.15 35.40 -14.59
CA LEU A 154 4.13 33.94 -14.35
C LEU A 154 3.88 33.58 -12.88
N ILE A 155 4.31 34.44 -11.95
CA ILE A 155 4.16 34.22 -10.51
C ILE A 155 2.69 34.42 -10.06
N THR A 156 1.98 35.36 -10.67
CA THR A 156 0.54 35.59 -10.42
C THR A 156 -0.35 34.43 -10.86
N LEU A 157 -0.02 33.74 -11.96
CA LEU A 157 -0.80 32.60 -12.47
C LEU A 157 -0.73 31.36 -11.56
N LYS A 158 0.45 31.09 -11.00
CA LYS A 158 0.67 29.92 -10.11
C LYS A 158 -0.09 30.02 -8.79
N ARG A 159 -0.36 31.24 -8.28
CA ARG A 159 -1.02 31.44 -6.98
C ARG A 159 -2.52 31.12 -7.00
N ILE A 160 -3.19 31.26 -8.15
CA ILE A 160 -4.64 31.00 -8.30
C ILE A 160 -4.90 29.57 -8.79
N GLY A 161 -4.03 29.02 -9.66
CA GLY A 161 -4.22 27.68 -10.23
C GLY A 161 -4.12 26.54 -9.21
N ILE A 162 -3.16 26.61 -8.28
CA ILE A 162 -2.91 25.55 -7.29
C ILE A 162 -4.12 25.29 -6.37
N PRO A 163 -4.75 26.29 -5.72
CA PRO A 163 -5.89 26.03 -4.84
C PRO A 163 -7.11 25.46 -5.59
N ILE A 164 -7.34 25.85 -6.85
CA ILE A 164 -8.44 25.32 -7.67
C ILE A 164 -8.22 23.82 -7.97
N ILE A 165 -6.99 23.44 -8.31
CA ILE A 165 -6.63 22.04 -8.57
C ILE A 165 -6.80 21.19 -7.29
N VAL A 166 -6.40 21.70 -6.14
CA VAL A 166 -6.54 20.99 -4.86
C VAL A 166 -8.03 20.77 -4.53
N VAL A 167 -8.89 21.77 -4.71
CA VAL A 167 -10.34 21.64 -4.48
C VAL A 167 -10.95 20.60 -5.44
N ALA A 168 -10.55 20.59 -6.70
CA ALA A 168 -11.03 19.60 -7.67
C ALA A 168 -10.66 18.16 -7.28
N ILE A 169 -9.43 17.94 -6.78
CA ILE A 169 -8.97 16.62 -6.31
C ILE A 169 -9.79 16.16 -5.10
N VAL A 170 -10.09 17.05 -4.14
CA VAL A 170 -10.90 16.72 -2.96
C VAL A 170 -12.33 16.29 -3.37
N ILE A 171 -12.95 16.97 -4.34
CA ILE A 171 -14.28 16.62 -4.83
C ILE A 171 -14.28 15.23 -5.50
N ILE A 172 -13.23 14.89 -6.26
CA ILE A 172 -13.07 13.57 -6.87
C ILE A 172 -12.91 12.48 -5.81
N ILE A 173 -12.18 12.73 -4.73
CA ILE A 173 -12.02 11.76 -3.63
C ILE A 173 -13.37 11.53 -2.92
N ILE A 174 -14.14 12.60 -2.68
CA ILE A 174 -15.47 12.48 -2.04
C ILE A 174 -16.46 11.73 -2.95
N SER A 175 -16.46 11.99 -4.26
CA SER A 175 -17.37 11.30 -5.19
C SER A 175 -17.02 9.83 -5.37
N THR A 176 -15.72 9.49 -5.40
CA THR A 176 -15.25 8.10 -5.50
C THR A 176 -15.51 7.30 -4.22
N THR A 177 -15.30 7.89 -3.05
CA THR A 177 -15.61 7.24 -1.76
C THR A 177 -17.10 6.99 -1.57
N THR A 178 -17.95 7.96 -1.91
CA THR A 178 -19.42 7.80 -1.82
C THR A 178 -19.95 6.75 -2.80
N THR A 179 -19.45 6.72 -4.03
CA THR A 179 -19.81 5.66 -5.01
C THR A 179 -19.33 4.28 -4.58
N CYS A 180 -18.12 4.15 -4.03
CA CYS A 180 -17.64 2.89 -3.44
C CYS A 180 -18.52 2.39 -2.30
N ILE A 181 -18.93 3.28 -1.38
CA ILE A 181 -19.83 2.92 -0.27
C ILE A 181 -21.18 2.43 -0.81
N LEU A 182 -21.78 3.16 -1.75
CA LEU A 182 -23.05 2.78 -2.37
C LEU A 182 -22.96 1.45 -3.10
N PHE A 183 -21.86 1.20 -3.84
CA PHE A 183 -21.61 -0.07 -4.50
C PHE A 183 -21.47 -1.22 -3.50
N ASN A 184 -20.76 -1.00 -2.38
CA ASN A 184 -20.58 -2.01 -1.35
C ASN A 184 -21.89 -2.34 -0.64
N VAL A 185 -22.71 -1.33 -0.33
CA VAL A 185 -24.08 -1.50 0.22
C VAL A 185 -24.97 -2.24 -0.77
N TYR A 186 -24.95 -1.87 -2.06
CA TYR A 186 -25.71 -2.54 -3.11
C TYR A 186 -25.32 -4.01 -3.24
N ASN A 187 -24.01 -4.32 -3.26
CA ASN A 187 -23.52 -5.68 -3.38
C ASN A 187 -23.86 -6.52 -2.14
N ASN A 188 -23.75 -5.95 -0.93
CA ASN A 188 -24.14 -6.61 0.31
C ASN A 188 -25.66 -6.87 0.36
N ASN A 189 -26.48 -5.91 -0.08
CA ASN A 189 -27.92 -6.09 -0.21
C ASN A 189 -28.28 -7.17 -1.24
N ASN A 190 -27.57 -7.25 -2.38
CA ASN A 190 -27.76 -8.33 -3.34
C ASN A 190 -27.31 -9.69 -2.80
N LYS A 191 -26.25 -9.75 -1.99
CA LYS A 191 -25.82 -10.97 -1.28
C LYS A 191 -26.87 -11.43 -0.26
N ASN A 192 -27.49 -10.50 0.46
CA ASN A 192 -28.61 -10.78 1.36
C ASN A 192 -29.86 -11.25 0.61
N LYS A 193 -30.18 -10.64 -0.55
CA LYS A 193 -31.26 -11.11 -1.44
C LYS A 193 -30.99 -12.52 -2.00
N LYS A 194 -29.72 -12.88 -2.26
CA LYS A 194 -29.34 -14.25 -2.65
C LYS A 194 -29.52 -15.24 -1.50
N LYS A 195 -29.22 -14.87 -0.25
CA LYS A 195 -29.48 -15.71 0.93
C LYS A 195 -30.98 -15.95 1.16
N THR A 196 -31.84 -14.95 0.91
CA THR A 196 -33.30 -15.11 1.07
C THR A 196 -33.97 -15.88 -0.07
N LYS A 197 -33.33 -16.04 -1.24
CA LYS A 197 -33.90 -16.80 -2.37
C LYS A 197 -34.00 -18.31 -2.10
N ASN A 198 -33.16 -18.85 -1.22
CA ASN A 198 -33.13 -20.28 -0.91
C ASN A 198 -33.96 -20.63 0.34
N VAL A 199 -34.72 -19.67 0.90
CA VAL A 199 -35.54 -19.89 2.09
C VAL A 199 -37.02 -19.92 1.68
N CYS A 200 -37.69 -21.04 1.93
CA CYS A 200 -39.10 -21.20 1.65
C CYS A 200 -39.93 -20.50 2.75
N VAL A 201 -40.36 -19.26 2.47
CA VAL A 201 -41.24 -18.47 3.33
C VAL A 201 -42.60 -18.30 2.67
N PHE A 202 -43.67 -18.62 3.38
CA PHE A 202 -45.03 -18.59 2.84
C PHE A 202 -46.06 -18.07 3.86
N GLN A 203 -47.22 -17.64 3.38
CA GLN A 203 -48.31 -17.20 4.27
C GLN A 203 -49.04 -18.42 4.84
N ILE A 204 -49.22 -18.47 6.15
CA ILE A 204 -49.88 -19.59 6.85
C ILE A 204 -51.27 -19.84 6.28
N LYS A 205 -52.07 -18.76 6.16
CA LYS A 205 -53.47 -18.79 5.66
C LYS A 205 -53.61 -19.23 4.20
N LYS A 206 -52.54 -19.18 3.40
CA LYS A 206 -52.55 -19.58 1.97
C LYS A 206 -51.94 -20.96 1.76
N SER A 207 -51.54 -21.64 2.83
CA SER A 207 -50.95 -22.98 2.77
C SER A 207 -51.99 -24.04 3.13
N ASN A 208 -51.80 -25.25 2.58
CA ASN A 208 -52.60 -26.43 2.95
C ASN A 208 -52.02 -27.15 4.18
N ILE A 209 -51.03 -26.57 4.85
CA ILE A 209 -50.35 -27.15 6.01
C ILE A 209 -51.17 -26.87 7.26
N LYS A 210 -51.44 -27.91 8.05
CA LYS A 210 -52.10 -27.78 9.35
C LYS A 210 -51.09 -27.31 10.39
N PHE A 211 -51.33 -26.16 11.00
CA PHE A 211 -50.49 -25.60 12.06
C PHE A 211 -51.13 -25.78 13.43
N VAL A 212 -50.33 -26.19 14.41
CA VAL A 212 -50.66 -26.28 15.84
C VAL A 212 -49.81 -25.27 16.60
N LYS A 213 -50.36 -24.64 17.64
CA LYS A 213 -49.59 -23.70 18.47
C LYS A 213 -48.61 -24.47 19.36
N ILE A 214 -47.33 -24.13 19.28
CA ILE A 214 -46.28 -24.69 20.15
C ILE A 214 -45.93 -23.72 21.30
N SER A 215 -46.11 -22.42 21.08
CA SER A 215 -46.09 -21.39 22.12
C SER A 215 -47.22 -20.38 21.89
N LYS A 216 -47.30 -19.34 22.73
CA LYS A 216 -48.26 -18.24 22.51
C LYS A 216 -48.02 -17.52 21.18
N GLU A 217 -46.76 -17.40 20.77
CA GLU A 217 -46.32 -16.59 19.63
C GLU A 217 -46.05 -17.41 18.37
N ILE A 218 -45.75 -18.71 18.52
CA ILE A 218 -45.28 -19.57 17.43
C ILE A 218 -46.21 -20.75 17.21
N SER A 219 -46.44 -21.07 15.94
CA SER A 219 -47.10 -22.30 15.50
C SER A 219 -46.17 -23.18 14.68
N THR A 220 -46.51 -24.46 14.56
CA THR A 220 -45.71 -25.43 13.80
C THR A 220 -46.59 -26.47 13.12
N ASN A 221 -46.10 -27.10 12.04
CA ASN A 221 -46.72 -28.28 11.46
C ASN A 221 -46.49 -29.56 12.29
N LYS A 222 -45.42 -29.60 13.09
CA LYS A 222 -44.98 -30.78 13.85
C LYS A 222 -44.48 -30.37 15.22
N THR A 223 -45.08 -30.91 16.28
CA THR A 223 -44.62 -30.71 17.66
C THR A 223 -43.42 -31.57 18.01
N GLU A 224 -43.10 -32.54 17.16
CA GLU A 224 -42.00 -33.48 17.30
C GLU A 224 -41.51 -33.91 15.91
N LEU A 225 -40.20 -34.09 15.77
CA LEU A 225 -39.57 -34.55 14.53
C LEU A 225 -39.15 -36.00 14.68
N ILE A 226 -39.74 -36.86 13.87
CA ILE A 226 -39.40 -38.28 13.82
C ILE A 226 -38.71 -38.51 12.48
N PHE A 227 -37.43 -38.89 12.53
CA PHE A 227 -36.66 -39.17 11.33
C PHE A 227 -36.84 -40.64 10.97
N GLU A 228 -37.61 -40.88 9.91
CA GLU A 228 -37.90 -42.22 9.42
C GLU A 228 -37.48 -42.39 7.97
N SER A 229 -36.98 -43.57 7.62
CA SER A 229 -36.74 -43.97 6.23
C SER A 229 -38.03 -44.53 5.62
N SER A 230 -38.14 -44.54 4.30
CA SER A 230 -39.27 -45.14 3.56
C SER A 230 -39.30 -46.68 3.60
N ASN A 231 -38.36 -47.31 4.29
CA ASN A 231 -38.27 -48.76 4.42
C ASN A 231 -39.25 -49.31 5.47
N GLU A 232 -39.63 -50.58 5.35
CA GLU A 232 -40.38 -51.30 6.39
C GLU A 232 -39.59 -51.29 7.71
N GLY A 233 -40.05 -50.52 8.69
CA GLY A 233 -39.41 -50.37 10.00
C GLY A 233 -39.07 -48.92 10.39
N GLY A 234 -39.08 -47.97 9.44
CA GLY A 234 -38.84 -46.56 9.73
C GLY A 234 -37.41 -46.24 10.21
N GLU A 235 -36.49 -47.20 10.19
CA GLU A 235 -35.13 -47.02 10.67
C GLU A 235 -34.26 -46.24 9.67
N ILE A 236 -33.43 -45.33 10.17
CA ILE A 236 -32.51 -44.53 9.36
C ILE A 236 -31.11 -45.16 9.26
N LEU A 237 -30.39 -44.84 8.18
CA LEU A 237 -29.06 -45.38 7.94
C LEU A 237 -28.01 -44.72 8.85
N VAL A 238 -27.06 -45.52 9.32
CA VAL A 238 -25.90 -45.02 10.08
C VAL A 238 -24.91 -44.36 9.12
N ASN A 239 -24.32 -43.25 9.53
CA ASN A 239 -23.36 -42.46 8.77
C ASN A 239 -23.92 -41.80 7.49
N GLU A 240 -25.24 -41.74 7.34
CA GLU A 240 -25.93 -41.06 6.25
C GLU A 240 -26.89 -39.99 6.79
N PHE A 241 -27.18 -38.96 5.99
CA PHE A 241 -28.11 -37.90 6.39
C PHE A 241 -29.54 -38.32 6.08
N SER A 242 -30.38 -38.32 7.10
CA SER A 242 -31.83 -38.35 6.99
C SER A 242 -32.39 -36.95 7.24
N ARG A 243 -33.38 -36.55 6.45
CA ARG A 243 -33.96 -35.20 6.52
C ARG A 243 -35.43 -35.22 6.90
N GLU A 244 -35.86 -34.18 7.58
CA GLU A 244 -37.24 -33.91 7.94
C GLU A 244 -37.53 -32.41 7.82
N LEU A 245 -38.75 -32.07 7.41
CA LEU A 245 -39.22 -30.70 7.22
C LEU A 245 -40.06 -30.22 8.41
N LEU A 246 -39.61 -29.14 9.02
CA LEU A 246 -40.29 -28.42 10.09
C LEU A 246 -40.73 -27.04 9.59
N CYS A 247 -42.02 -26.76 9.63
CA CYS A 247 -42.54 -25.43 9.37
C CYS A 247 -42.78 -24.72 10.70
N LEU A 248 -42.23 -23.51 10.86
CA LEU A 248 -42.50 -22.66 12.02
C LEU A 248 -43.15 -21.35 11.56
N GLY A 249 -44.27 -21.01 12.18
CA GLY A 249 -45.13 -19.88 11.85
C GLY A 249 -45.14 -18.81 12.93
N ASN A 250 -45.09 -17.54 12.51
CA ASN A 250 -45.22 -16.39 13.39
C ASN A 250 -46.70 -16.00 13.53
N ASN A 251 -47.26 -16.18 14.73
CA ASN A 251 -48.65 -15.85 15.04
C ASN A 251 -48.81 -14.47 15.70
N THR A 252 -47.73 -13.71 15.86
CA THR A 252 -47.78 -12.35 16.42
C THR A 252 -48.10 -11.31 15.36
N THR A 253 -48.35 -10.08 15.80
CA THR A 253 -48.54 -8.92 14.92
C THR A 253 -47.22 -8.25 14.52
N HIS A 254 -46.07 -8.73 15.02
CA HIS A 254 -44.76 -8.10 14.82
C HIS A 254 -43.81 -9.03 14.06
N HIS A 255 -42.65 -8.51 13.65
CA HIS A 255 -41.62 -9.34 13.03
C HIS A 255 -40.86 -10.12 14.11
N ILE A 256 -40.74 -11.43 13.90
CA ILE A 256 -39.97 -12.31 14.79
C ILE A 256 -38.75 -12.83 14.06
N LYS A 257 -37.61 -12.77 14.73
CA LYS A 257 -36.39 -13.44 14.30
C LYS A 257 -36.33 -14.81 14.98
N MET A 258 -36.20 -15.89 14.20
CA MET A 258 -36.19 -17.27 14.68
C MET A 258 -34.86 -17.94 14.32
N GLN A 259 -34.23 -18.57 15.31
CA GLN A 259 -32.97 -19.29 15.16
C GLN A 259 -33.09 -20.70 15.73
N LEU A 260 -32.73 -21.71 14.95
CA LEU A 260 -32.59 -23.07 15.46
C LEU A 260 -31.19 -23.25 16.03
N LYS A 261 -31.13 -23.69 17.28
CA LYS A 261 -29.91 -24.10 17.98
C LYS A 261 -29.97 -25.58 18.30
N MET A 262 -28.90 -26.28 18.00
CA MET A 262 -28.72 -27.71 18.32
C MET A 262 -27.57 -27.88 19.30
N LYS A 263 -27.55 -29.02 19.99
CA LYS A 263 -26.43 -29.39 20.86
C LYS A 263 -25.15 -29.55 20.04
N GLU A 264 -24.16 -28.70 20.31
CA GLU A 264 -22.84 -28.79 19.69
C GLU A 264 -22.03 -29.92 20.35
N GLY A 265 -21.18 -30.61 19.56
CA GLY A 265 -20.26 -31.62 20.08
C GLY A 265 -20.88 -32.97 20.48
N ASN A 266 -22.05 -33.33 19.93
CA ASN A 266 -22.63 -34.66 20.14
C ASN A 266 -21.85 -35.73 19.35
N ASP A 267 -21.40 -36.77 20.03
CA ASP A 267 -20.68 -37.92 19.48
C ASP A 267 -21.59 -39.01 18.94
N VAL A 268 -22.88 -39.02 19.31
CA VAL A 268 -23.91 -39.95 18.82
C VAL A 268 -24.36 -39.59 17.41
N TYR A 269 -24.59 -38.31 17.11
CA TYR A 269 -25.09 -37.87 15.80
C TYR A 269 -24.66 -36.44 15.46
N LYS A 270 -24.66 -36.13 14.17
CA LYS A 270 -24.54 -34.77 13.62
C LYS A 270 -25.91 -34.27 13.22
N ILE A 271 -26.23 -33.02 13.53
CA ILE A 271 -27.50 -32.41 13.15
C ILE A 271 -27.28 -31.01 12.60
N GLN A 272 -28.07 -30.64 11.61
CA GLN A 272 -28.02 -29.33 10.95
C GLN A 272 -29.42 -28.89 10.52
N ALA A 273 -29.66 -27.59 10.43
CA ALA A 273 -30.87 -27.04 9.83
C ALA A 273 -30.55 -26.00 8.76
N ASN A 274 -31.41 -25.99 7.73
CA ASN A 274 -31.38 -25.02 6.67
C ASN A 274 -32.78 -24.39 6.47
N PRO A 275 -32.94 -23.06 6.62
CA PRO A 275 -31.92 -22.10 7.07
C PRO A 275 -31.64 -22.21 8.58
N PRO A 276 -30.46 -21.78 9.06
CA PRO A 276 -30.19 -21.73 10.52
C PRO A 276 -30.92 -20.58 11.23
N LEU A 277 -31.28 -19.53 10.50
CA LEU A 277 -31.88 -18.30 11.01
C LEU A 277 -32.81 -17.68 9.97
N VAL A 278 -33.97 -17.19 10.39
CA VAL A 278 -34.92 -16.49 9.53
C VAL A 278 -35.59 -15.33 10.28
N THR A 279 -36.09 -14.33 9.55
CA THR A 279 -36.97 -13.29 10.11
C THR A 279 -38.32 -13.36 9.42
N LEU A 280 -39.37 -13.62 10.20
CA LEU A 280 -40.74 -13.82 9.72
C LEU A 280 -41.63 -12.62 10.04
N LYS A 281 -42.37 -12.17 9.03
CA LYS A 281 -43.47 -11.21 9.19
C LYS A 281 -44.64 -11.88 9.92
N SER A 282 -45.55 -11.07 10.44
CA SER A 282 -46.82 -11.54 11.00
C SER A 282 -47.56 -12.47 10.02
N ASN A 283 -48.04 -13.62 10.50
CA ASN A 283 -48.83 -14.59 9.74
C ASN A 283 -48.08 -15.28 8.56
N TYR A 284 -46.76 -15.29 8.60
CA TYR A 284 -45.90 -16.07 7.70
C TYR A 284 -45.22 -17.21 8.46
N ALA A 285 -44.90 -18.27 7.72
CA ALA A 285 -44.10 -19.40 8.18
C ALA A 285 -42.86 -19.60 7.32
N CYS A 286 -41.83 -20.20 7.90
CA CYS A 286 -40.64 -20.69 7.22
C CYS A 286 -40.60 -22.20 7.29
N GLU A 287 -40.25 -22.86 6.18
CA GLU A 287 -39.84 -24.26 6.17
C GLU A 287 -38.35 -24.37 6.53
N PHE A 288 -38.03 -25.26 7.46
CA PHE A 288 -36.70 -25.63 7.88
C PHE A 288 -36.44 -27.08 7.50
N GLU A 289 -35.43 -27.32 6.67
CA GLU A 289 -34.91 -28.66 6.41
C GLU A 289 -33.93 -29.02 7.53
N ILE A 290 -34.32 -29.96 8.38
CA ILE A 290 -33.49 -30.47 9.48
C ILE A 290 -32.93 -31.80 9.02
N SER A 291 -31.61 -31.96 9.07
CA SER A 291 -30.92 -33.19 8.67
C SER A 291 -30.14 -33.76 9.84
N ILE A 292 -30.34 -35.04 10.14
CA ILE A 292 -29.63 -35.79 11.17
C ILE A 292 -28.79 -36.89 10.50
N LYS A 293 -27.56 -37.08 11.00
CA LYS A 293 -26.65 -38.13 10.58
C LYS A 293 -26.13 -38.86 11.82
N PRO A 294 -26.65 -40.05 12.14
CA PRO A 294 -26.16 -40.88 13.24
C PRO A 294 -24.72 -41.35 12.96
N ASN A 295 -23.86 -41.35 13.97
CA ASN A 295 -22.47 -41.80 13.83
C ASN A 295 -22.33 -43.32 14.02
N PHE A 296 -23.18 -43.94 14.82
CA PHE A 296 -23.22 -45.37 15.11
C PHE A 296 -24.65 -45.84 15.39
N THR A 297 -24.83 -47.16 15.45
CA THR A 297 -26.12 -47.79 15.74
C THR A 297 -26.62 -47.36 17.11
N SER A 298 -27.76 -46.67 17.16
CA SER A 298 -28.33 -46.06 18.36
C SER A 298 -29.83 -45.77 18.22
N LYS A 299 -30.48 -45.54 19.37
CA LYS A 299 -31.80 -44.92 19.46
C LYS A 299 -31.64 -43.50 19.98
N ILE A 300 -31.99 -42.53 19.17
CA ILE A 300 -31.79 -41.10 19.42
C ILE A 300 -33.10 -40.51 19.96
N GLU A 301 -33.04 -39.93 21.15
CA GLU A 301 -34.09 -39.12 21.76
C GLU A 301 -33.41 -37.85 22.31
N ASP A 302 -33.64 -36.70 21.66
CA ASP A 302 -33.04 -35.42 22.05
C ASP A 302 -34.01 -34.26 21.73
N LYS A 303 -33.57 -33.00 21.86
CA LYS A 303 -34.37 -31.80 21.58
C LYS A 303 -33.58 -30.73 20.81
N ILE A 304 -34.26 -30.00 19.95
CA ILE A 304 -33.74 -28.80 19.27
C ILE A 304 -34.36 -27.56 19.92
N ALA A 305 -33.56 -26.52 20.15
CA ALA A 305 -34.05 -25.26 20.69
C ALA A 305 -34.32 -24.25 19.57
N CYS A 306 -35.57 -23.81 19.41
CA CYS A 306 -35.93 -22.67 18.58
C CYS A 306 -35.94 -21.40 19.44
N VAL A 307 -34.92 -20.57 19.28
CA VAL A 307 -34.83 -19.25 19.93
C VAL A 307 -35.55 -18.22 19.07
N THR A 308 -36.49 -17.51 19.65
CA THR A 308 -37.24 -16.45 18.99
C THR A 308 -36.99 -15.12 19.67
N LEU A 309 -36.78 -14.07 18.87
CA LEU A 309 -36.58 -12.70 19.34
C LEU A 309 -37.62 -11.81 18.68
N ASN A 310 -38.45 -11.18 19.52
CA ASN A 310 -39.37 -10.15 19.09
C ASN A 310 -38.60 -8.84 18.91
N ILE A 311 -38.35 -8.44 17.66
CA ILE A 311 -37.49 -7.29 17.33
C ILE A 311 -38.02 -5.98 17.93
N THR A 312 -39.35 -5.85 18.05
CA THR A 312 -40.01 -4.65 18.55
C THR A 312 -40.12 -4.57 20.07
N LYS A 313 -40.27 -5.72 20.74
CA LYS A 313 -40.44 -5.77 22.21
C LYS A 313 -39.13 -6.08 22.96
N GLY A 314 -38.10 -6.56 22.25
CA GLY A 314 -36.84 -7.00 22.85
C GLY A 314 -36.97 -8.26 23.72
N THR A 315 -38.05 -9.02 23.58
CA THR A 315 -38.31 -10.24 24.36
C THR A 315 -37.83 -11.48 23.62
N GLU A 316 -37.21 -12.41 24.34
CA GLU A 316 -36.78 -13.71 23.84
C GLU A 316 -37.65 -14.84 24.40
N ASP A 317 -37.97 -15.82 23.57
CA ASP A 317 -38.66 -17.06 23.95
C ASP A 317 -37.92 -18.26 23.34
N VAL A 318 -37.79 -19.34 24.11
CA VAL A 318 -37.06 -20.55 23.72
C VAL A 318 -38.04 -21.72 23.71
N ILE A 319 -38.18 -22.33 22.54
CA ILE A 319 -39.10 -23.44 22.32
C ILE A 319 -38.28 -24.71 22.10
N GLU A 320 -38.48 -25.72 22.93
CA GLU A 320 -37.87 -27.04 22.73
C GLU A 320 -38.74 -27.91 21.83
N ILE A 321 -38.12 -28.49 20.79
CA ILE A 321 -38.77 -29.38 19.82
C ILE A 321 -38.11 -30.75 19.94
N PRO A 322 -38.82 -31.77 20.47
CA PRO A 322 -38.30 -33.12 20.55
C PRO A 322 -37.94 -33.70 19.18
N ILE A 323 -36.88 -34.50 19.16
CA ILE A 323 -36.45 -35.27 18.00
C ILE A 323 -36.30 -36.74 18.38
N ARG A 324 -36.73 -37.63 17.48
CA ARG A 324 -36.54 -39.07 17.60
C ARG A 324 -36.02 -39.68 16.32
N ALA A 325 -35.10 -40.63 16.44
CA ALA A 325 -34.65 -41.44 15.34
C ALA A 325 -34.17 -42.81 15.84
N THR A 326 -34.42 -43.87 15.08
CA THR A 326 -33.86 -45.20 15.35
C THR A 326 -33.03 -45.60 14.15
N THR A 327 -31.79 -46.03 14.36
CA THR A 327 -30.94 -46.48 13.26
C THR A 327 -31.10 -47.96 12.96
N VAL A 328 -30.83 -48.36 11.72
CA VAL A 328 -30.58 -49.76 11.39
C VAL A 328 -29.37 -50.29 12.17
N MET A 329 -29.42 -51.58 12.51
CA MET A 329 -28.26 -52.29 13.07
C MET A 329 -27.12 -52.33 12.03
N SER A 330 -25.92 -51.94 12.45
CA SER A 330 -24.71 -51.90 11.60
C SER A 330 -23.48 -52.34 12.38
N TYR A 331 -22.35 -52.54 11.69
CA TYR A 331 -21.06 -52.80 12.32
C TYR A 331 -20.50 -51.58 13.07
N ARG A 332 -21.10 -50.38 12.98
CA ARG A 332 -20.69 -49.19 13.72
C ARG A 332 -21.33 -49.21 15.11
N LEU A 333 -20.54 -49.56 16.12
CA LEU A 333 -21.02 -49.79 17.48
C LEU A 333 -21.06 -48.51 18.31
N ASP A 334 -22.05 -48.43 19.20
CA ASP A 334 -22.05 -47.47 20.30
C ASP A 334 -21.02 -47.89 21.35
N TYR A 335 -20.01 -47.04 21.55
CA TYR A 335 -18.94 -47.32 22.50
C TYR A 335 -19.39 -47.19 23.95
N HIS A 336 -20.52 -46.53 24.24
CA HIS A 336 -21.09 -46.46 25.58
C HIS A 336 -21.62 -47.82 26.05
N GLU A 337 -21.93 -48.74 25.13
CA GLU A 337 -22.35 -50.11 25.44
C GLU A 337 -21.15 -51.05 25.71
N LEU A 338 -19.92 -50.60 25.46
CA LEU A 338 -18.71 -51.39 25.64
C LEU A 338 -18.15 -51.21 27.05
N ILE A 339 -18.09 -52.31 27.80
CA ILE A 339 -17.52 -52.34 29.15
C ILE A 339 -16.17 -53.04 29.08
N GLU A 340 -15.10 -52.30 29.31
CA GLU A 340 -13.75 -52.83 29.42
C GLU A 340 -13.49 -53.42 30.82
N ASP A 341 -12.86 -54.59 30.86
CA ASP A 341 -12.52 -55.29 32.10
C ASP A 341 -10.99 -55.36 32.28
N LYS A 342 -10.35 -56.35 31.67
CA LYS A 342 -8.91 -56.62 31.87
C LYS A 342 -8.14 -56.54 30.56
N LYS A 343 -6.97 -55.89 30.59
CA LYS A 343 -6.00 -55.96 29.48
C LYS A 343 -5.47 -57.40 29.34
N ILE A 344 -5.63 -57.98 28.15
CA ILE A 344 -5.22 -59.37 27.85
C ILE A 344 -4.06 -59.45 26.86
N GLY A 345 -3.76 -58.37 26.14
CA GLY A 345 -2.62 -58.33 25.23
C GLY A 345 -2.28 -56.93 24.78
N GLU A 346 -1.06 -56.75 24.28
CA GLU A 346 -0.60 -55.54 23.62
C GLU A 346 0.33 -55.93 22.47
N GLY A 347 0.18 -55.26 21.34
CA GLY A 347 1.05 -55.45 20.18
C GLY A 347 1.36 -54.14 19.48
N SER A 348 1.96 -54.25 18.29
CA SER A 348 2.26 -53.09 17.42
C SER A 348 1.00 -52.31 17.05
N PHE A 349 -0.10 -53.01 16.76
CA PHE A 349 -1.34 -52.43 16.26
C PHE A 349 -2.27 -51.84 17.33
N GLY A 350 -2.06 -52.15 18.61
CA GLY A 350 -3.05 -51.80 19.64
C GLY A 350 -2.93 -52.55 20.95
N ILE A 351 -3.85 -52.25 21.84
CA ILE A 351 -4.03 -52.93 23.13
C ILE A 351 -5.35 -53.70 23.08
N VAL A 352 -5.33 -54.96 23.50
CA VAL A 352 -6.51 -55.82 23.55
C VAL A 352 -6.98 -55.95 24.99
N TYR A 353 -8.24 -55.63 25.20
CA TYR A 353 -8.95 -55.78 26.47
C TYR A 353 -9.98 -56.91 26.35
N LYS A 354 -10.15 -57.69 27.40
CA LYS A 354 -11.37 -58.43 27.64
C LYS A 354 -12.45 -57.44 28.09
N GLY A 355 -13.68 -57.65 27.65
CA GLY A 355 -14.81 -56.80 28.04
C GLY A 355 -16.15 -57.49 27.84
N THR A 356 -17.21 -56.70 27.95
CA THR A 356 -18.59 -57.12 27.74
C THR A 356 -19.30 -56.17 26.77
N PHE A 357 -20.06 -56.73 25.83
CA PHE A 357 -20.93 -55.99 24.91
C PHE A 357 -22.28 -56.72 24.81
N ARG A 358 -23.38 -56.05 25.16
CA ARG A 358 -24.75 -56.63 25.14
C ARG A 358 -24.84 -58.03 25.80
N LYS A 359 -24.21 -58.17 26.97
CA LYS A 359 -24.10 -59.42 27.76
C LYS A 359 -23.19 -60.51 27.17
N ASN A 360 -22.60 -60.28 26.00
CA ASN A 360 -21.60 -61.19 25.42
C ASN A 360 -20.20 -60.82 25.90
N MET A 361 -19.37 -61.83 26.15
CA MET A 361 -17.96 -61.65 26.48
C MET A 361 -17.17 -61.39 25.19
N VAL A 362 -16.41 -60.29 25.16
CA VAL A 362 -15.76 -59.81 23.94
C VAL A 362 -14.29 -59.46 24.14
N CYS A 363 -13.54 -59.46 23.04
CA CYS A 363 -12.25 -58.80 22.91
C CYS A 363 -12.47 -57.41 22.32
N ILE A 364 -11.97 -56.38 23.00
CA ILE A 364 -11.96 -54.98 22.56
C ILE A 364 -10.52 -54.62 22.21
N LYS A 365 -10.21 -54.60 20.91
CA LYS A 365 -8.90 -54.19 20.40
C LYS A 365 -8.90 -52.69 20.14
N LYS A 366 -8.31 -51.92 21.05
CA LYS A 366 -8.08 -50.49 20.90
C LYS A 366 -6.89 -50.24 19.98
N MET A 367 -7.11 -49.42 18.97
CA MET A 367 -6.10 -49.04 17.99
C MET A 367 -5.24 -47.88 18.54
N LYS A 368 -3.94 -47.85 18.23
CA LYS A 368 -3.07 -46.75 18.70
C LYS A 368 -3.36 -45.46 17.93
N GLU A 369 -3.45 -44.34 18.65
CA GLU A 369 -3.87 -43.03 18.12
C GLU A 369 -3.01 -42.50 16.95
N LEU A 370 -1.70 -42.77 16.98
CA LEU A 370 -0.76 -42.43 15.90
C LEU A 370 -1.08 -43.09 14.56
N LEU A 371 -1.90 -44.16 14.55
CA LEU A 371 -2.27 -44.93 13.37
C LEU A 371 -3.62 -44.51 12.76
N ILE A 372 -4.32 -43.51 13.30
CA ILE A 372 -5.67 -43.15 12.84
C ILE A 372 -5.81 -41.66 12.47
N ASN A 373 -4.91 -40.80 12.93
CA ASN A 373 -5.01 -39.34 12.72
C ASN A 373 -4.80 -38.88 11.25
N GLN A 374 -4.65 -39.81 10.30
CA GLN A 374 -4.59 -39.51 8.87
C GLN A 374 -5.83 -40.05 8.15
N LYS A 375 -6.45 -39.21 7.31
CA LYS A 375 -7.64 -39.57 6.49
C LYS A 375 -7.42 -40.83 5.63
N SER A 376 -6.19 -41.12 5.23
CA SER A 376 -5.82 -42.35 4.52
C SER A 376 -5.99 -43.60 5.38
N GLN A 377 -5.62 -43.54 6.66
CA GLN A 377 -5.69 -44.65 7.61
C GLN A 377 -7.13 -44.89 8.10
N GLU A 378 -7.94 -43.84 8.29
CA GLU A 378 -9.38 -44.00 8.57
C GLU A 378 -10.08 -44.80 7.47
N ASN A 379 -9.76 -44.51 6.20
CA ASN A 379 -10.30 -45.25 5.05
C ASN A 379 -9.81 -46.71 4.99
N GLU A 380 -8.57 -46.98 5.39
CA GLU A 380 -8.03 -48.34 5.45
C GLU A 380 -8.70 -49.17 6.55
N PHE A 381 -8.89 -48.56 7.72
CA PHE A 381 -9.62 -49.16 8.84
C PHE A 381 -11.08 -49.46 8.46
N GLU A 382 -11.78 -48.52 7.83
CA GLU A 382 -13.15 -48.76 7.37
C GLU A 382 -13.23 -49.90 6.35
N LYS A 383 -12.24 -50.02 5.44
CA LYS A 383 -12.14 -51.15 4.52
C LYS A 383 -11.93 -52.47 5.25
N GLU A 384 -11.00 -52.53 6.20
CA GLU A 384 -10.75 -53.72 7.01
C GLU A 384 -12.01 -54.16 7.77
N VAL A 385 -12.66 -53.23 8.46
CA VAL A 385 -13.91 -53.49 9.19
C VAL A 385 -15.02 -53.96 8.25
N SER A 386 -15.18 -53.32 7.10
CA SER A 386 -16.20 -53.71 6.11
C SER A 386 -15.95 -55.10 5.52
N MET A 387 -14.70 -55.57 5.51
CA MET A 387 -14.35 -56.92 5.09
C MET A 387 -14.71 -57.93 6.19
N LEU A 388 -14.37 -57.62 7.45
CA LEU A 388 -14.65 -58.49 8.60
C LEU A 388 -16.14 -58.69 8.86
N ASP A 389 -16.96 -57.65 8.66
CA ASP A 389 -18.42 -57.74 8.78
C ASP A 389 -19.05 -58.76 7.82
N LYS A 390 -18.39 -59.06 6.69
CA LYS A 390 -18.86 -60.03 5.69
C LYS A 390 -18.55 -61.49 6.06
N PHE A 391 -17.62 -61.75 6.98
CA PHE A 391 -17.24 -63.10 7.36
C PHE A 391 -18.07 -63.60 8.55
N ARG A 392 -18.96 -64.57 8.29
CA ARG A 392 -19.75 -65.26 9.32
C ARG A 392 -19.62 -66.76 9.15
N SER A 393 -18.99 -67.41 10.12
CA SER A 393 -18.77 -68.86 10.18
C SER A 393 -18.46 -69.28 11.60
N ASP A 394 -18.92 -70.46 12.02
CA ASP A 394 -18.65 -71.01 13.35
C ASP A 394 -17.15 -71.30 13.60
N TYR A 395 -16.33 -71.31 12.54
CA TYR A 395 -14.88 -71.55 12.61
C TYR A 395 -14.03 -70.27 12.53
N ILE A 396 -14.67 -69.10 12.45
CA ILE A 396 -14.02 -67.79 12.44
C ILE A 396 -14.49 -67.02 13.66
N VAL A 397 -13.57 -66.36 14.37
CA VAL A 397 -13.92 -65.52 15.53
C VAL A 397 -14.98 -64.50 15.11
N HIS A 398 -16.13 -64.51 15.79
CA HIS A 398 -17.23 -63.65 15.41
C HIS A 398 -16.84 -62.17 15.57
N PHE A 399 -17.07 -61.39 14.51
CA PHE A 399 -16.87 -59.95 14.51
C PHE A 399 -18.19 -59.24 14.82
N TYR A 400 -18.24 -58.52 15.94
CA TYR A 400 -19.44 -57.77 16.35
C TYR A 400 -19.52 -56.40 15.68
N GLY A 401 -18.37 -55.77 15.44
CA GLY A 401 -18.31 -54.43 14.86
C GLY A 401 -17.10 -53.63 15.34
N ALA A 402 -17.12 -52.33 15.07
CA ALA A 402 -16.07 -51.39 15.41
C ALA A 402 -16.64 -50.03 15.82
N VAL A 403 -15.88 -49.33 16.65
CA VAL A 403 -16.12 -47.94 17.04
C VAL A 403 -15.29 -47.02 16.16
N PHE A 404 -15.93 -45.99 15.60
CA PHE A 404 -15.31 -45.00 14.70
C PHE A 404 -15.18 -43.61 15.33
N VAL A 405 -15.50 -43.47 16.63
CA VAL A 405 -15.43 -42.20 17.35
C VAL A 405 -13.95 -41.84 17.60
N PRO A 406 -13.52 -40.59 17.29
CA PRO A 406 -12.16 -40.13 17.57
C PRO A 406 -11.73 -40.42 19.01
N ASN A 407 -10.47 -40.86 19.18
CA ASN A 407 -9.88 -41.26 20.47
C ASN A 407 -10.55 -42.47 21.17
N LYS A 408 -11.53 -43.11 20.53
CA LYS A 408 -12.24 -44.31 21.03
C LYS A 408 -12.24 -45.47 20.04
N VAL A 409 -11.47 -45.36 18.95
CA VAL A 409 -11.46 -46.34 17.86
C VAL A 409 -11.01 -47.71 18.34
N CYS A 410 -11.89 -48.70 18.15
CA CYS A 410 -11.62 -50.08 18.52
C CYS A 410 -12.43 -51.07 17.68
N MET A 411 -11.97 -52.32 17.68
CA MET A 411 -12.66 -53.46 17.05
C MET A 411 -13.15 -54.41 18.14
N VAL A 412 -14.34 -54.96 17.95
CA VAL A 412 -15.00 -55.82 18.93
C VAL A 412 -15.23 -57.19 18.31
N THR A 413 -14.62 -58.21 18.90
CA THR A 413 -14.75 -59.60 18.46
C THR A 413 -15.17 -60.50 19.62
N GLU A 414 -15.57 -61.71 19.33
CA GLU A 414 -15.75 -62.76 20.31
C GLU A 414 -14.47 -63.00 21.13
N PHE A 415 -14.66 -63.29 22.42
CA PHE A 415 -13.58 -63.70 23.31
C PHE A 415 -13.32 -65.21 23.19
N ALA A 416 -12.19 -65.57 22.59
CA ALA A 416 -11.72 -66.96 22.54
C ALA A 416 -11.08 -67.35 23.89
N GLY A 417 -11.87 -67.99 24.77
CA GLY A 417 -11.50 -68.25 26.16
C GLY A 417 -10.25 -69.11 26.40
N PHE A 418 -9.84 -69.89 25.41
CA PHE A 418 -8.66 -70.76 25.49
C PHE A 418 -7.38 -70.15 24.89
N GLY A 419 -7.42 -68.88 24.47
CA GLY A 419 -6.27 -68.19 23.89
C GLY A 419 -5.90 -68.69 22.50
N SER A 420 -4.64 -68.46 22.09
CA SER A 420 -4.18 -68.85 20.77
C SER A 420 -3.95 -70.37 20.68
N LEU A 421 -4.12 -70.94 19.49
CA LEU A 421 -3.80 -72.35 19.25
C LEU A 421 -2.33 -72.67 19.58
N GLN A 422 -1.42 -71.71 19.37
CA GLN A 422 -0.01 -71.87 19.72
C GLN A 422 0.20 -72.04 21.23
N ASP A 423 -0.49 -71.25 22.05
CA ASP A 423 -0.42 -71.34 23.51
C ASP A 423 -0.99 -72.67 23.99
N LEU A 424 -2.13 -73.08 23.43
CA LEU A 424 -2.72 -74.40 23.69
C LEU A 424 -1.77 -75.55 23.35
N MET A 425 -1.10 -75.51 22.20
CA MET A 425 -0.14 -76.54 21.78
C MET A 425 1.08 -76.61 22.71
N LYS A 426 1.56 -75.46 23.22
CA LYS A 426 2.66 -75.42 24.20
C LYS A 426 2.25 -76.03 25.54
N HIS A 427 1.06 -75.71 26.05
CA HIS A 427 0.57 -76.26 27.31
C HIS A 427 0.27 -77.77 27.24
N LYS A 428 -0.18 -78.28 26.09
CA LYS A 428 -0.50 -79.71 25.90
C LYS A 428 0.74 -80.63 25.97
N LYS A 429 1.95 -80.12 25.71
CA LYS A 429 3.20 -80.90 25.89
C LYS A 429 3.56 -81.10 27.37
N VAL A 430 3.10 -80.23 28.27
CA VAL A 430 3.43 -80.31 29.70
C VAL A 430 2.54 -81.33 30.43
N MET A 431 1.29 -81.53 30.01
CA MET A 431 0.37 -82.52 30.61
C MET A 431 0.60 -83.98 30.18
N LYS A 432 1.57 -84.25 29.31
CA LYS A 432 1.89 -85.63 28.84
C LYS A 432 3.13 -86.24 29.52
N LEU A 433 3.58 -85.65 30.63
CA LEU A 433 4.81 -86.03 31.35
C LEU A 433 4.58 -86.33 32.86
N ILE A 434 3.36 -86.76 33.22
CA ILE A 434 3.07 -87.36 34.54
C ILE A 434 2.46 -88.73 34.30
#